data_AF-A0A0S7YBB4-F1
#
_entry.id   AF-A0A0S7YBB4-F1
#
_cell.length_a   1.000
_cell.length_b   1.000
_cell.length_c   1.000
_cell.angle_alpha   90.00
_cell.angle_beta   90.00
_cell.angle_gamma   90.00
#
_symmetry.space_group_name_H-M   'P 1'
#
loop_
_entity.id
_entity.type
_entity.pdbx_description
1 polymer ?
#
loop_
_entity_poly.entity_id
_entity_poly.type
_entity_poly.pdbx_seq_one_letter_code
_entity_poly.pdbx_strand_id
1 'polypeptide(L)' 'MKLCPLCNYVGDDADKVCPHCGVALMSECPKCGARIKTSFAEFCYACGINFKEITKKKEKI' A
#
# COMPACT_ATOMS: atom_id res chain seq x y z
N MET A 1 -11.74 0.45 0.49
CA MET A 1 -10.76 -0.57 0.03
C MET A 1 -9.36 -0.10 0.34
N LYS A 2 -8.52 -1.01 0.86
CA LYS A 2 -7.10 -0.74 1.09
C LYS A 2 -6.25 -1.87 0.53
N LEU A 3 -5.09 -1.51 -0.02
CA LEU A 3 -4.17 -2.41 -0.68
C LEU A 3 -2.94 -2.69 0.19
N CYS A 4 -2.56 -3.96 0.27
CA CYS A 4 -1.25 -4.38 0.74
C CYS A 4 -0.23 -4.29 -0.42
N PRO A 5 0.82 -3.47 -0.30
CA PRO A 5 1.82 -3.34 -1.37
C PRO A 5 2.81 -4.50 -1.46
N LEU A 6 2.80 -5.42 -0.49
CA LEU A 6 3.75 -6.54 -0.39
C LEU A 6 3.22 -7.81 -1.05
N CYS A 7 2.01 -8.23 -0.69
CA CYS A 7 1.38 -9.45 -1.18
C CYS A 7 0.16 -9.19 -2.08
N ASN A 8 -0.11 -7.93 -2.43
CA ASN A 8 -1.28 -7.51 -3.21
C ASN A 8 -2.64 -7.91 -2.58
N TYR A 9 -2.66 -8.22 -1.28
CA TYR A 9 -3.89 -8.45 -0.55
C TYR A 9 -4.76 -7.19 -0.52
N VAL A 10 -6.05 -7.38 -0.72
CA VAL A 10 -7.05 -6.31 -0.74
C VAL A 10 -7.92 -6.47 0.48
N GLY A 11 -7.82 -5.52 1.41
CA GLY A 11 -8.67 -5.46 2.59
C GLY A 11 -9.80 -4.46 2.44
N ASP A 12 -10.78 -4.58 3.33
CA ASP A 12 -11.89 -3.65 3.44
C ASP A 12 -11.47 -2.37 4.17
N ASP A 13 -12.36 -1.38 4.22
CA ASP A 13 -12.09 -0.12 4.91
C ASP A 13 -11.89 -0.31 6.43
N ALA A 14 -12.39 -1.40 6.99
CA ALA A 14 -12.15 -1.79 8.38
C ALA A 14 -10.71 -2.28 8.63
N ASP A 15 -10.08 -2.91 7.65
CA ASP A 15 -8.75 -3.49 7.79
C ASP A 15 -7.69 -2.40 7.83
N LYS A 16 -6.87 -2.38 8.87
CA LYS A 16 -5.73 -1.43 8.98
C LYS A 16 -4.41 -2.09 8.60
N VAL A 17 -4.33 -3.40 8.76
CA VAL A 17 -3.10 -4.20 8.63
C VAL A 17 -3.42 -5.44 7.81
N CYS A 18 -2.50 -5.84 6.94
CA CYS A 18 -2.61 -7.06 6.16
C CYS A 18 -2.43 -8.29 7.07
N PRO A 19 -3.38 -9.23 7.11
CA PRO A 19 -3.26 -10.44 7.94
C PRO A 19 -2.18 -11.40 7.45
N HIS A 20 -1.74 -11.30 6.19
CA HIS A 20 -0.71 -12.17 5.61
C HIS A 20 0.72 -11.66 5.86
N CYS A 21 0.92 -10.33 5.81
CA CYS A 21 2.26 -9.74 5.88
C CYS A 21 2.50 -8.90 7.14
N GLY A 22 1.46 -8.56 7.90
CA GLY A 22 1.57 -7.69 9.07
C GLY A 22 1.83 -6.21 8.75
N VAL A 23 1.86 -5.81 7.47
CA VAL A 23 2.08 -4.41 7.07
C VAL A 23 0.77 -3.61 6.97
N ALA A 24 0.86 -2.30 7.18
CA ALA A 24 -0.30 -1.42 7.07
C ALA A 24 -0.86 -1.40 5.64
N LEU A 25 -2.18 -1.50 5.51
CA LEU A 25 -2.86 -1.38 4.23
C LEU A 25 -3.01 0.10 3.84
N MET A 26 -2.86 0.38 2.54
CA MET A 26 -2.85 1.74 2.01
C MET A 26 -4.10 2.01 1.18
N SER A 27 -4.81 3.09 1.47
CA SER A 27 -5.89 3.65 0.63
C SER A 27 -5.42 4.80 -0.24
N GLU A 28 -4.25 5.37 0.09
CA GLU A 28 -3.65 6.54 -0.54
C GLU A 28 -2.14 6.38 -0.61
N CYS A 29 -1.52 7.12 -1.52
CA CYS A 29 -0.09 7.09 -1.71
C CYS A 29 0.61 7.80 -0.54
N PRO A 30 1.47 7.13 0.24
CA PRO A 30 2.15 7.75 1.38
C PRO A 30 3.19 8.81 0.98
N LYS A 31 3.54 8.91 -0.31
CA LYS A 31 4.48 9.93 -0.81
C LYS A 31 3.78 11.23 -1.23
N CYS A 32 2.63 11.12 -1.89
CA CYS A 32 1.96 12.30 -2.49
C CYS A 32 0.49 12.48 -2.07
N GLY A 33 -0.07 11.58 -1.26
CA GLY A 33 -1.47 11.63 -0.82
C GLY A 33 -2.50 11.25 -1.88
N ALA A 34 -2.09 10.88 -3.10
CA ALA A 34 -3.04 10.52 -4.15
C ALA A 34 -3.79 9.22 -3.82
N ARG A 35 -5.11 9.20 -3.99
CA ARG A 35 -5.96 8.04 -3.70
C ARG A 35 -5.66 6.87 -4.64
N ILE A 36 -5.54 5.67 -4.08
CA ILE A 36 -5.31 4.45 -4.87
C ILE A 36 -6.66 4.03 -5.48
N LYS A 37 -6.72 3.98 -6.82
CA LYS A 37 -7.97 3.67 -7.55
C LYS A 37 -8.16 2.18 -7.83
N THR A 38 -7.07 1.40 -7.84
CA THR A 38 -7.09 -0.02 -8.18
C THR A 38 -6.20 -0.81 -7.23
N SER A 39 -6.68 -1.97 -6.83
CA SER A 39 -5.98 -2.93 -5.97
C SER A 39 -4.77 -3.59 -6.66
N PHE A 40 -4.63 -3.45 -7.97
CA PHE A 40 -3.49 -3.97 -8.72
C PHE A 40 -2.46 -2.88 -9.06
N ALA A 41 -2.60 -1.67 -8.52
CA ALA A 41 -1.64 -0.60 -8.75
C ALA A 41 -0.30 -0.96 -8.10
N GLU A 42 0.73 -1.16 -8.91
CA GLU A 42 2.12 -1.29 -8.42
C GLU A 42 2.81 0.08 -8.27
N PHE A 43 2.36 1.06 -9.06
CA PHE A 43 2.90 2.42 -9.08
C PHE A 43 1.80 3.46 -8.83
N CYS A 44 2.15 4.55 -8.16
CA CYS A 44 1.25 5.67 -8.00
C CYS A 44 1.07 6.43 -9.32
N TYR A 45 -0.17 6.55 -9.81
CA TYR A 45 -0.46 7.28 -11.05
C TYR A 45 -0.09 8.78 -11.00
N ALA A 46 -0.01 9.38 -9.80
CA ALA A 46 0.22 10.81 -9.63
C ALA A 46 1.71 11.17 -9.48
N CYS A 47 2.50 10.35 -8.77
CA CYS A 47 3.91 10.65 -8.49
C CYS A 47 4.90 9.60 -8.97
N GLY A 48 4.42 8.48 -9.53
CA GLY A 48 5.26 7.41 -10.09
C GLY A 48 5.98 6.54 -9.06
N ILE A 49 5.77 6.72 -7.74
CA ILE A 49 6.43 5.85 -6.76
C ILE A 49 5.94 4.40 -6.85
N ASN A 50 6.87 3.46 -6.71
CA ASN A 50 6.55 2.06 -6.56
C ASN A 50 6.11 1.76 -5.12
N PHE A 51 4.90 1.20 -4.96
CA PHE A 51 4.35 0.91 -3.64
C PHE A 51 5.16 -0.14 -2.85
N LYS A 52 5.85 -1.08 -3.53
CA LYS A 52 6.73 -2.08 -2.89
C LYS A 52 7.98 -1.46 -2.26
N GLU A 53 8.49 -0.36 -2.83
CA GLU A 53 9.69 0.30 -2.32
C GLU A 53 9.44 1.03 -1.00
N ILE A 54 8.22 1.52 -0.79
CA ILE A 54 7.86 2.32 0.39
C ILE A 54 7.79 1.45 1.65
N THR A 55 7.42 0.17 1.50
CA THR A 55 7.31 -0.76 2.62
C THR A 55 8.63 -1.36 3.08
N LYS A 56 9.65 -1.47 2.21
CA LYS A 56 10.98 -1.98 2.58
C LYS A 56 11.71 -1.13 3.62
N LYS A 57 11.30 0.12 3.81
CA LYS A 57 11.98 1.05 4.73
C LYS A 57 11.68 0.81 6.21
N LYS A 58 10.70 -0.03 6.56
CA LYS A 58 10.30 -0.26 7.97
C LYS A 58 10.95 -1.47 8.66
N GLU A 59 11.74 -2.29 7.94
CA GLU A 59 12.40 -3.50 8.47
C GLU A 59 13.88 -3.28 8.85
N LYS A 60 14.30 -2.01 9.02
CA LYS A 60 15.60 -1.64 9.61
C LYS A 60 15.36 -0.76 10.84
N ILE A 61 15.00 -1.37 11.96
CA ILE A 61 15.27 -0.83 13.30
C ILE A 61 15.74 -1.97 14.19
#